data_AF-A0A2N6F782-F1
#
_entry.id   AF-A0A2N6F782-F1
#
_cell.length_a   1.000
_cell.length_b   1.000
_cell.length_c   1.000
_cell.angle_alpha   90.00
_cell.angle_beta   90.00
_cell.angle_gamma   90.00
#
_symmetry.space_group_name_H-M   'P 1'
#
loop_
_entity.id
_entity.type
_entity.pdbx_description
1 polymer ?
#
loop_
_entity_poly.entity_id
_entity_poly.type
_entity_poly.pdbx_seq_one_letter_code
_entity_poly.pdbx_strand_id
1 'polypeptide(L)'
;MSDVYLNGEFIAAEKASISVFDQGFLYGDGIFESFRSVGDHLYQFSHHYRRLVQSAEALNYLIPYTQAELEEVLIELRRRNNLRDVYYRITITRGRGEIGFQRSINNDLTCLIIGR
;
A
#
# COMPACT_ATOMS: atom_id res chain seq x y z
N MET A 1 -18.42 -2.37 -8.10
CA MET A 1 -17.47 -2.93 -7.12
C MET A 1 -16.10 -2.78 -7.74
N SER A 2 -15.22 -1.99 -7.15
CA SER A 2 -13.86 -1.75 -7.65
C SER A 2 -12.89 -2.71 -6.97
N ASP A 3 -11.92 -3.25 -7.69
CA ASP A 3 -10.83 -4.01 -7.11
C ASP A 3 -9.87 -3.08 -6.33
N VAL A 4 -9.23 -3.62 -5.30
CA VAL A 4 -8.07 -3.07 -4.61
C VAL A 4 -6.94 -4.09 -4.66
N TYR A 5 -5.69 -3.66 -4.49
CA TYR A 5 -4.58 -4.57 -4.30
C TYR A 5 -4.28 -4.70 -2.81
N LEU A 6 -4.31 -5.92 -2.27
CA LEU A 6 -4.05 -6.21 -0.88
C LEU A 6 -3.11 -7.41 -0.78
N ASN A 7 -1.94 -7.21 -0.17
CA ASN A 7 -0.96 -8.26 0.15
C ASN A 7 -0.61 -9.19 -1.02
N GLY A 8 -0.41 -8.65 -2.22
CA GLY A 8 -0.05 -9.46 -3.40
C GLY A 8 -1.20 -9.72 -4.37
N GLU A 9 -2.45 -9.52 -3.95
CA GLU A 9 -3.63 -9.96 -4.68
C GLU A 9 -4.57 -8.80 -5.04
N PHE A 10 -5.21 -8.90 -6.21
CA PHE A 10 -6.31 -8.03 -6.59
C PHE A 10 -7.62 -8.63 -6.07
N ILE A 11 -8.31 -7.90 -5.19
CA ILE A 11 -9.51 -8.36 -4.49
C ILE A 11 -10.60 -7.29 -4.62
N ALA A 12 -11.86 -7.71 -4.80
CA ALA A 12 -12.99 -6.79 -4.75
C ALA A 12 -12.99 -6.01 -3.43
N ALA A 13 -13.12 -4.68 -3.49
CA ALA A 13 -12.99 -3.79 -2.32
C ALA A 13 -13.89 -4.20 -1.15
N GLU A 14 -15.08 -4.74 -1.42
CA GLU A 14 -16.06 -5.14 -0.41
C GLU A 14 -15.68 -6.43 0.33
N LYS A 15 -14.72 -7.19 -0.22
CA LYS A 15 -14.14 -8.39 0.41
C LYS A 15 -12.77 -8.12 1.04
N ALA A 16 -12.15 -6.99 0.71
CA ALA A 16 -10.85 -6.63 1.25
C ALA A 16 -10.98 -6.34 2.76
N SER A 17 -10.19 -7.02 3.57
CA SER A 17 -10.18 -6.86 5.02
C SER A 17 -8.76 -7.01 5.56
N ILE A 18 -8.48 -6.31 6.65
CA ILE A 18 -7.24 -6.44 7.41
C ILE A 18 -7.57 -6.98 8.80
N SER A 19 -6.57 -7.54 9.48
CA SER A 19 -6.73 -8.01 10.85
C SER A 19 -7.10 -6.85 11.78
N VAL A 20 -8.00 -7.09 12.74
CA VAL A 20 -8.23 -6.14 13.85
C VAL A 20 -6.99 -5.97 14.74
N PHE A 21 -6.02 -6.89 14.62
CA PHE A 21 -4.72 -6.84 15.28
C PHE A 21 -3.63 -6.21 14.42
N ASP A 22 -4.00 -5.59 13.29
CA ASP A 22 -3.09 -4.80 12.49
C ASP A 22 -2.59 -3.60 13.31
N GLN A 23 -1.27 -3.49 13.42
CA GLN A 23 -0.61 -2.48 14.24
C GLN A 23 -0.76 -1.07 13.66
N GLY A 24 -1.00 -0.95 12.35
CA GLY A 24 -1.39 0.31 11.73
C GLY A 24 -2.78 0.75 12.16
N PHE A 25 -3.72 -0.19 12.33
CA PHE A 25 -5.05 0.09 12.86
C PHE A 25 -5.02 0.40 14.37
N LEU A 26 -4.30 -0.39 15.15
CA LEU A 26 -4.28 -0.26 16.62
C LEU A 26 -3.42 0.91 17.12
N TYR A 27 -2.32 1.22 16.44
CA TYR A 27 -1.29 2.14 16.94
C TYR A 27 -0.85 3.20 15.93
N GLY A 28 -1.38 3.19 14.72
CA GLY A 28 -0.91 4.08 13.65
C GLY A 28 0.49 3.74 13.15
N ASP A 29 0.99 2.53 13.41
CA ASP A 29 2.29 2.05 12.88
C ASP A 29 2.13 1.73 11.39
N GLY A 30 2.27 2.76 10.56
CA GLY A 30 2.14 2.69 9.11
C GLY A 30 2.61 3.94 8.38
N ILE A 31 2.80 3.80 7.07
CA ILE A 31 3.15 4.86 6.12
C ILE A 31 2.16 4.83 4.96
N PHE A 32 2.06 5.95 4.24
CA PHE A 32 1.25 6.01 3.03
C PHE A 32 1.85 6.93 1.97
N GLU A 33 1.47 6.69 0.73
CA GLU A 33 1.70 7.59 -0.39
C GLU A 33 0.41 7.94 -1.11
N SER A 34 0.38 9.11 -1.74
CA SER A 34 -0.76 9.54 -2.54
C SER A 34 -0.33 10.40 -3.71
N PHE A 35 -0.81 10.04 -4.90
CA PHE A 35 -0.45 10.68 -6.16
C PHE A 35 -1.50 10.40 -7.23
N ARG A 36 -1.34 11.00 -8.41
CA ARG A 36 -2.28 10.87 -9.52
C ARG A 36 -1.66 10.24 -10.76
N SER A 37 -2.50 9.68 -11.61
CA SER A 37 -2.16 9.34 -13.00
C SER A 37 -3.21 9.80 -13.98
N VAL A 38 -2.80 9.90 -15.24
CA VAL A 38 -3.68 10.03 -16.41
C VAL A 38 -3.35 8.90 -17.37
N GLY A 39 -4.28 7.98 -17.57
CA GLY A 39 -3.99 6.68 -18.20
C GLY A 39 -2.89 5.95 -17.44
N ASP A 40 -1.87 5.50 -18.19
CA ASP A 40 -0.73 4.76 -17.64
C ASP A 40 0.42 5.68 -17.19
N HIS A 41 0.26 7.00 -17.34
CA HIS A 41 1.26 7.97 -16.90
C HIS A 41 1.10 8.30 -15.41
N LEU A 42 1.93 7.70 -14.56
CA LEU A 42 1.99 7.98 -13.12
C LEU A 42 2.79 9.27 -12.85
N TYR A 43 2.13 10.31 -12.34
CA TYR A 43 2.74 11.63 -12.18
C TYR A 43 3.80 11.64 -11.05
N GLN A 44 5.04 11.99 -11.40
CA GLN A 44 6.19 12.06 -10.49
C GLN A 44 6.42 10.79 -9.65
N PHE A 45 6.05 9.61 -10.17
CA PHE A 45 6.04 8.38 -9.36
C PHE A 45 7.39 8.04 -8.73
N SER A 46 8.52 8.24 -9.43
CA SER A 46 9.85 8.04 -8.85
C SER A 46 10.12 8.86 -7.59
N HIS A 47 9.54 10.07 -7.47
CA HIS A 47 9.64 10.88 -6.24
C HIS A 47 8.77 10.32 -5.12
N HIS A 48 7.55 9.89 -5.43
CA HIS A 48 6.65 9.23 -4.49
C HIS A 48 7.25 7.91 -3.97
N TYR A 49 7.77 7.07 -4.86
CA TYR A 49 8.44 5.82 -4.50
C TYR A 49 9.66 6.05 -3.60
N ARG A 50 10.52 7.02 -3.93
CA ARG A 50 11.66 7.36 -3.07
C ARG A 50 11.22 7.77 -1.67
N ARG A 51 10.17 8.58 -1.54
CA ARG A 51 9.64 9.00 -0.24
C ARG A 51 9.01 7.84 0.53
N LEU A 52 8.34 6.92 -0.16
CA LEU A 52 7.83 5.68 0.44
C LEU A 52 8.97 4.85 1.04
N VAL A 53 10.05 4.63 0.28
CA VAL A 53 11.23 3.88 0.75
C VAL A 53 11.90 4.57 1.92
N GLN A 54 12.11 5.89 1.87
CA GLN A 54 12.69 6.65 2.99
C GLN A 54 11.83 6.57 4.26
N SER A 55 10.50 6.62 4.12
CA SER A 55 9.57 6.50 5.25
C SER A 55 9.59 5.08 5.83
N ALA A 56 9.73 4.08 4.96
CA ALA A 56 9.87 2.69 5.36
C ALA A 56 11.17 2.44 6.13
N GLU A 57 12.30 2.94 5.63
CA GLU A 57 13.60 2.87 6.30
C GLU A 57 13.55 3.52 7.69
N ALA A 58 12.93 4.70 7.82
CA ALA A 58 12.78 5.39 9.10
C ALA A 58 12.00 4.58 10.15
N LEU A 59 11.11 3.69 9.72
CA LEU A 59 10.36 2.79 10.58
C LEU A 59 10.92 1.36 10.61
N ASN A 60 12.07 1.07 9.98
CA ASN A 60 12.59 -0.29 9.82
C ASN A 60 11.57 -1.25 9.18
N TYR A 61 10.91 -0.81 8.11
CA TYR A 61 10.09 -1.64 7.24
C TYR A 61 10.95 -2.14 6.07
N LEU A 62 10.79 -3.41 5.70
CA LEU A 62 11.36 -3.94 4.46
C LEU A 62 10.27 -3.93 3.38
N ILE A 63 10.31 -2.95 2.49
CA ILE A 63 9.38 -2.86 1.35
C ILE A 63 9.65 -4.04 0.40
N PRO A 64 8.66 -4.91 0.14
CA PRO A 64 8.88 -6.12 -0.66
C PRO A 64 8.74 -5.88 -2.17
N TYR A 65 8.65 -4.61 -2.61
CA TYR A 65 8.44 -4.24 -4.01
C TYR A 65 9.54 -3.28 -4.47
N THR A 66 10.06 -3.54 -5.65
CA THR A 66 10.83 -2.57 -6.43
C THR A 66 9.91 -1.48 -7.00
N GLN A 67 10.49 -0.40 -7.51
CA GLN A 67 9.72 0.65 -8.17
C GLN A 67 8.93 0.08 -9.35
N ALA A 68 9.56 -0.74 -10.19
CA ALA A 68 8.95 -1.30 -11.40
C ALA A 68 7.76 -2.22 -11.07
N GLU A 69 7.91 -3.12 -10.09
CA GLU A 69 6.81 -4.00 -9.65
C GLU A 69 5.61 -3.18 -9.14
N LEU A 70 5.87 -2.09 -8.42
CA LEU A 70 4.81 -1.22 -7.91
C LEU A 70 4.11 -0.44 -9.04
N GLU A 71 4.84 0.01 -10.07
CA GLU A 71 4.26 0.62 -11.27
C GLU A 71 3.33 -0.36 -11.99
N GLU A 72 3.74 -1.61 -12.17
CA GLU A 72 2.93 -2.66 -12.79
C GLU A 72 1.63 -2.90 -12.02
N VAL A 73 1.69 -2.99 -10.70
CA VAL A 73 0.50 -3.16 -9.85
C VAL A 73 -0.46 -1.98 -9.99
N LEU A 74 0.04 -0.74 -10.03
CA LEU A 74 -0.79 0.46 -10.16
C LEU A 74 -1.49 0.52 -11.52
N ILE A 75 -0.76 0.26 -12.60
CA ILE A 75 -1.30 0.24 -13.97
C ILE A 75 -2.36 -0.86 -14.11
N GLU A 76 -2.08 -2.06 -13.60
CA GLU A 76 -3.03 -3.17 -13.64
C GLU A 76 -4.28 -2.88 -12.80
N LEU A 77 -4.14 -2.27 -11.62
CA LEU A 77 -5.27 -1.85 -10.79
C LEU A 77 -6.18 -0.87 -11.54
N ARG A 78 -5.59 0.12 -12.22
CA ARG A 78 -6.31 1.09 -13.05
C ARG A 78 -7.01 0.43 -14.23
N ARG A 79 -6.37 -0.55 -14.89
CA ARG A 79 -6.95 -1.31 -15.99
C ARG A 79 -8.16 -2.12 -15.53
N ARG A 80 -8.05 -2.84 -14.42
CA ARG A 80 -9.15 -3.63 -13.82
C ARG A 80 -10.36 -2.79 -13.45
N ASN A 81 -10.10 -1.58 -12.93
CA ASN A 81 -11.15 -0.65 -12.53
C ASN A 81 -11.65 0.27 -13.65
N ASN A 82 -11.13 0.13 -14.88
CA ASN A 82 -11.46 0.97 -16.04
C ASN A 82 -11.37 2.49 -15.75
N LEU A 83 -10.35 2.89 -15.00
CA LEU A 83 -10.15 4.29 -14.62
C LEU A 83 -9.30 5.02 -15.67
N ARG A 84 -9.41 6.34 -15.76
CA ARG A 84 -8.57 7.17 -16.65
C ARG A 84 -7.78 8.21 -15.88
N ASP A 85 -8.45 8.97 -15.03
CA ASP A 85 -7.82 9.91 -14.11
C ASP A 85 -7.89 9.30 -12.71
N VAL A 86 -6.75 8.85 -12.19
CA VAL A 86 -6.72 8.04 -10.95
C VAL A 86 -6.00 8.80 -9.86
N TYR A 87 -6.56 8.78 -8.65
CA TYR A 87 -5.87 9.09 -7.41
C TYR A 87 -5.55 7.79 -6.68
N TYR A 88 -4.25 7.49 -6.57
CA TYR A 88 -3.77 6.31 -5.85
C TYR A 88 -3.51 6.62 -4.39
N ARG A 89 -3.80 5.64 -3.53
CA ARG A 89 -3.37 5.57 -2.14
C ARG A 89 -2.65 4.24 -1.93
N ILE A 90 -1.36 4.31 -1.64
CA ILE A 90 -0.58 3.17 -1.16
C ILE A 90 -0.52 3.31 0.35
N THR A 91 -0.86 2.26 1.09
CA THR A 91 -0.81 2.22 2.56
C THR A 91 -0.09 0.96 2.98
N ILE A 92 0.97 1.13 3.78
CA ILE A 92 1.76 0.02 4.30
C ILE A 92 1.76 0.14 5.81
N THR A 93 1.35 -0.91 6.50
CA THR A 93 1.41 -0.97 7.96
C THR A 93 2.37 -2.06 8.40
N ARG A 94 2.77 -2.02 9.67
CA ARG A 94 3.52 -3.12 10.31
C ARG A 94 2.76 -4.47 10.26
N GLY A 95 1.46 -4.44 9.96
CA GLY A 95 0.59 -5.59 9.85
C GLY A 95 0.27 -6.24 11.18
N ARG A 96 -0.01 -7.55 11.19
CA ARG A 96 -0.53 -8.22 12.38
C ARG A 96 0.53 -8.31 13.48
N GLY A 97 0.16 -7.94 14.71
CA GLY A 97 1.06 -8.02 15.85
C GLY A 97 0.37 -8.24 17.19
N GLU A 98 1.18 -8.32 18.24
CA GLU A 98 0.72 -8.44 19.62
C GLU A 98 0.22 -7.10 20.16
N ILE A 99 -0.64 -7.16 21.18
CA ILE A 99 -1.12 -5.97 21.90
C ILE A 99 -0.28 -5.81 23.17
N GLY A 100 0.33 -4.65 23.35
CA GLY A 100 1.12 -4.36 24.55
C GLY A 100 2.24 -3.35 24.32
N PHE A 101 2.88 -2.94 25.42
CA PHE A 101 3.96 -1.95 25.41
C PHE A 101 5.30 -2.56 24.94
N GLN A 102 5.63 -3.77 25.39
CA GLN A 102 6.69 -4.59 24.82
C GLN A 102 6.06 -5.54 23.81
N ARG A 103 6.27 -5.27 22.52
CA ARG A 103 5.83 -6.11 21.42
C ARG A 103 6.98 -6.43 20.49
N SER A 104 7.00 -7.65 20.00
CA SER A 104 7.95 -8.05 18.95
C SER A 104 7.64 -7.29 17.66
N ILE A 105 8.69 -6.79 17.00
CA ILE A 105 8.56 -6.18 15.68
C ILE A 105 8.73 -7.30 14.66
N ASN A 106 7.60 -7.72 14.08
CA ASN A 106 7.58 -8.66 12.97
C ASN A 106 7.38 -7.90 11.65
N ASN A 107 7.96 -8.40 10.56
CA ASN A 107 7.84 -7.81 9.23
C ASN A 107 6.73 -8.47 8.40
N ASP A 108 5.57 -8.71 9.02
CA ASP A 108 4.37 -9.22 8.34
C ASP A 108 3.56 -8.03 7.79
N LEU A 109 4.16 -7.26 6.88
CA LEU A 109 3.60 -5.98 6.45
C LEU A 109 2.26 -6.16 5.72
N THR A 110 1.26 -5.37 6.11
CA THR A 110 0.05 -5.21 5.29
C THR A 110 0.33 -4.16 4.23
N CYS A 111 0.12 -4.47 2.95
CA CYS A 111 0.21 -3.53 1.84
C CYS A 111 -1.14 -3.43 1.13
N LEU A 112 -1.76 -2.25 1.20
CA LEU A 112 -3.03 -1.93 0.55
C LEU A 112 -2.81 -0.82 -0.49
N ILE A 113 -3.27 -1.05 -1.72
CA ILE A 113 -3.29 -0.05 -2.78
C ILE A 113 -4.71 0.13 -3.30
N ILE A 114 -5.16 1.38 -3.29
CA ILE A 114 -6.48 1.79 -3.79
C ILE A 114 -6.26 2.79 -4.91
N GLY A 115 -6.99 2.65 -6.01
CA GLY A 115 -7.12 3.67 -7.06
C GLY A 115 -8.57 4.09 -7.21
N ARG A 116 -8.85 5.39 -7.27
CA ARG A 116 -10.18 5.96 -7.50
C ARG A 116 -10.14 7.10 -8.50
#